data_AF-A0A968ZJX8-F1
#
_entry.id   AF-A0A968ZJX8-F1
#
_cell.length_a   1.000
_cell.length_b   1.000
_cell.length_c   1.000
_cell.angle_alpha   90.00
_cell.angle_beta   90.00
_cell.angle_gamma   90.00
#
_symmetry.space_group_name_H-M   'P 1'
#
loop_
_entity.id
_entity.type
_entity.pdbx_description
1 polymer ?
#
loop_
_entity_poly.entity_id
_entity_poly.type
_entity_poly.pdbx_seq_one_letter_code
_entity_poly.pdbx_strand_id
1 'polypeptide(L)'
;MKHHPLKLSGLEAIEITDQSNFVNIGERTNVTGSAKFLKLIKEDKFDEALEVALDQVRGGAQVIDVNMDEGMIDSEAAMVKFLNLMAAEPEISRIPVMVDSSKWNVIEAGLKCLQGKGIVNSISMKAGVEEFVRQAKLVKRYGAAVVVMAFDEQGQADTFERRISICKRA
;
A
#
# COMPACT_ATOMS: atom_id res chain seq x y z
N MET A 1 -24.60 -14.06 6.26
CA MET A 1 -24.02 -12.72 6.03
C MET A 1 -23.84 -12.55 4.53
N LYS A 2 -24.18 -11.40 3.94
CA LYS A 2 -23.86 -11.16 2.52
C LYS A 2 -22.35 -11.00 2.42
N HIS A 3 -21.68 -11.89 1.68
CA HIS A 3 -20.26 -11.79 1.43
C HIS A 3 -20.03 -10.63 0.46
N HIS A 4 -19.32 -9.59 0.90
CA HIS A 4 -18.94 -8.49 0.03
C HIS A 4 -17.53 -8.76 -0.50
N PRO A 5 -17.37 -9.00 -1.81
CA PRO A 5 -16.04 -9.24 -2.37
C PRO A 5 -15.16 -8.01 -2.23
N LEU A 6 -13.86 -8.21 -2.06
CA LEU A 6 -12.89 -7.12 -2.01
C LEU A 6 -12.70 -6.60 -3.44
N LYS A 7 -13.22 -5.38 -3.68
CA LYS A 7 -13.06 -4.66 -4.94
C LYS A 7 -11.91 -3.68 -4.83
N LEU A 8 -10.98 -3.76 -5.77
CA LEU A 8 -9.85 -2.86 -5.97
C LEU A 8 -9.86 -2.39 -7.43
N SER A 9 -9.11 -1.34 -7.76
CA SER A 9 -8.87 -1.00 -9.16
C SER A 9 -7.61 -0.19 -9.35
N GLY A 10 -6.93 -0.44 -10.47
CA GLY A 10 -6.17 0.58 -11.17
C GLY A 10 -7.11 1.25 -12.17
N LEU A 11 -6.75 1.22 -13.45
CA LEU A 11 -7.66 1.46 -14.57
C LEU A 11 -8.60 0.28 -14.84
N GLU A 12 -8.18 -0.94 -14.49
CA GLU A 12 -9.01 -2.14 -14.57
C GLU A 12 -9.50 -2.54 -13.18
N ALA A 13 -10.70 -3.13 -13.13
CA ALA A 13 -11.29 -3.61 -11.89
C ALA A 13 -10.70 -4.97 -11.50
N ILE A 14 -10.36 -5.13 -10.22
CA ILE A 14 -9.98 -6.41 -9.63
C ILE A 14 -10.99 -6.75 -8.52
N GLU A 15 -11.69 -7.86 -8.69
CA GLU A 15 -12.64 -8.38 -7.71
C GLU A 15 -12.09 -9.68 -7.11
N ILE A 16 -11.84 -9.64 -5.80
CA ILE A 16 -11.32 -10.77 -5.03
C ILE A 16 -12.52 -11.41 -4.32
N THR A 17 -12.78 -12.67 -4.67
CA THR A 17 -13.90 -13.48 -4.20
C THR A 17 -13.39 -14.75 -3.53
N ASP A 18 -14.29 -15.53 -2.94
CA ASP A 18 -13.93 -16.81 -2.31
C ASP A 18 -13.42 -17.87 -3.32
N GLN A 19 -13.64 -17.65 -4.62
CA GLN A 19 -13.14 -18.51 -5.71
C GLN A 19 -11.83 -17.99 -6.32
N SER A 20 -11.36 -16.81 -5.92
CA SER A 20 -10.13 -16.24 -6.42
C SER A 20 -8.92 -17.01 -5.87
N ASN A 21 -7.90 -17.18 -6.71
CA ASN A 21 -6.60 -17.69 -6.27
C ASN A 21 -5.88 -16.65 -5.37
N PHE A 22 -4.71 -17.03 -4.85
CA PHE A 22 -3.85 -16.13 -4.11
C PHE A 22 -3.54 -14.86 -4.91
N VAL A 23 -3.60 -13.72 -4.24
CA VAL A 23 -3.33 -12.40 -4.84
C VAL A 23 -1.89 -12.01 -4.55
N ASN A 24 -1.06 -11.93 -5.58
CA ASN A 24 0.33 -11.54 -5.43
C ASN A 24 0.46 -10.01 -5.37
N ILE A 25 1.05 -9.52 -4.28
CA ILE A 25 1.43 -8.12 -4.11
C ILE A 25 2.94 -8.00 -4.39
N GLY A 26 3.32 -7.19 -5.38
CA GLY A 26 4.72 -6.97 -5.73
C GLY A 26 5.42 -6.06 -4.71
N GLU A 27 6.48 -6.57 -4.07
CA GLU A 27 7.20 -5.92 -2.96
C GLU A 27 8.45 -5.11 -3.37
N ARG A 28 8.93 -5.22 -4.62
CA ARG A 28 10.27 -4.73 -5.00
C ARG A 28 10.37 -3.21 -5.16
N THR A 29 9.23 -2.52 -5.19
CA THR A 29 9.08 -1.05 -5.23
C THR A 29 9.11 -0.46 -3.81
N ASN A 30 10.07 -0.95 -3.01
CA ASN A 30 10.22 -0.62 -1.60
C ASN A 30 11.67 -0.20 -1.33
N VAL A 31 11.87 1.05 -0.91
CA VAL A 31 13.22 1.61 -0.66
C VAL A 31 13.94 0.94 0.51
N THR A 32 13.21 0.37 1.48
CA THR A 32 13.81 -0.37 2.59
C THR A 32 14.13 -1.82 2.20
N GLY A 33 13.30 -2.44 1.37
CA GLY A 33 13.39 -3.86 1.00
C GLY A 33 14.22 -4.15 -0.26
N SER A 34 14.46 -3.16 -1.12
CA SER A 34 15.09 -3.35 -2.44
C SER A 34 16.26 -2.39 -2.65
N ALA A 35 17.49 -2.91 -2.57
CA ALA A 35 18.70 -2.13 -2.79
C ALA A 35 18.77 -1.49 -4.19
N LYS A 36 18.23 -2.18 -5.21
CA LYS A 36 18.12 -1.62 -6.58
C LYS A 36 17.18 -0.42 -6.58
N PHE A 37 15.97 -0.56 -6.01
CA PHE A 37 14.98 0.51 -6.01
C PHE A 37 15.44 1.72 -5.19
N LEU A 38 16.00 1.48 -4.00
CA LEU A 38 16.60 2.52 -3.16
C LEU A 38 17.64 3.36 -3.93
N LYS A 39 18.55 2.69 -4.66
CA LYS A 39 19.57 3.37 -5.45
C LYS A 39 18.94 4.28 -6.51
N LEU A 40 17.95 3.78 -7.25
CA LEU A 40 17.28 4.52 -8.31
C LEU A 40 16.55 5.76 -7.78
N ILE A 41 15.80 5.62 -6.67
CA ILE A 41 15.09 6.75 -6.05
C ILE A 41 16.09 7.80 -5.52
N LYS A 42 17.19 7.38 -4.90
CA LYS A 42 18.23 8.30 -4.41
C LYS A 42 18.96 9.04 -5.52
N GLU A 43 19.14 8.41 -6.68
CA GLU A 43 19.77 9.00 -7.86
C GLU A 43 18.77 9.78 -8.75
N ASP A 44 17.53 9.98 -8.29
CA ASP A 44 16.42 10.61 -9.02
C ASP A 44 16.09 9.94 -10.38
N LYS A 45 16.42 8.65 -10.51
CA LYS A 45 16.19 7.82 -11.70
C LYS A 45 14.82 7.15 -11.69
N PHE A 46 13.77 7.96 -11.66
CA PHE A 46 12.40 7.46 -11.55
C PHE A 46 11.95 6.65 -12.77
N ASP A 47 12.44 6.96 -13.97
CA ASP A 47 12.12 6.20 -15.19
C ASP A 47 12.67 4.76 -15.10
N GLU A 48 13.91 4.59 -14.66
CA GLU A 48 14.49 3.27 -14.41
C GLU A 48 13.80 2.55 -13.24
N ALA A 49 13.26 3.31 -12.28
CA ALA A 49 12.50 2.75 -11.17
C ALA A 49 11.13 2.20 -11.61
N LEU A 50 10.50 2.77 -12.65
CA LEU A 50 9.27 2.24 -13.24
C LEU A 50 9.47 0.82 -13.78
N GLU A 51 10.64 0.52 -14.36
CA GLU A 51 10.96 -0.83 -14.84
C GLU A 51 10.89 -1.88 -13.73
N VAL A 52 11.20 -1.50 -12.47
CA VAL A 52 11.03 -2.41 -11.32
C VAL A 52 9.56 -2.75 -11.09
N ALA A 53 8.66 -1.77 -11.22
CA ALA A 53 7.22 -2.00 -11.13
C ALA A 53 6.72 -2.82 -12.33
N LEU A 54 7.12 -2.46 -13.54
CA LEU A 54 6.73 -3.13 -14.78
C LEU A 54 7.15 -4.61 -14.80
N ASP A 55 8.38 -4.90 -14.38
CA ASP A 55 8.86 -6.28 -14.24
C ASP A 55 7.99 -7.11 -13.28
N GLN A 56 7.47 -6.50 -12.20
CA GLN A 56 6.57 -7.18 -11.27
C GLN A 56 5.20 -7.44 -11.90
N VAL A 57 4.65 -6.47 -12.62
CA VAL A 57 3.40 -6.64 -13.36
C VAL A 57 3.52 -7.77 -14.39
N ARG A 58 4.58 -7.76 -15.20
CA ARG A 58 4.86 -8.80 -16.18
C ARG A 58 5.17 -10.15 -15.54
N GLY A 59 5.72 -10.14 -14.33
CA GLY A 59 5.92 -11.31 -13.47
C GLY A 59 4.66 -11.85 -12.80
N GLY A 60 3.48 -11.22 -13.00
CA GLY A 60 2.20 -11.71 -12.48
C GLY A 60 1.72 -11.07 -11.19
N ALA A 61 2.32 -9.97 -10.74
CA ALA A 61 1.79 -9.18 -9.63
C ALA A 61 0.40 -8.63 -10.00
N GLN A 62 -0.53 -8.70 -9.06
CA GLN A 62 -1.91 -8.21 -9.20
C GLN A 62 -2.13 -6.90 -8.43
N VAL A 63 -1.18 -6.54 -7.56
CA VAL A 63 -1.10 -5.27 -6.84
C VAL A 63 0.38 -4.91 -6.79
N ILE A 64 0.73 -3.62 -6.84
CA ILE A 64 2.09 -3.14 -6.53
C ILE A 64 2.09 -2.45 -5.17
N ASP A 65 2.97 -2.88 -4.27
CA ASP A 65 3.27 -2.18 -3.01
C ASP A 65 4.35 -1.13 -3.26
N VAL A 66 4.09 0.11 -2.86
CA VAL A 66 5.02 1.24 -3.04
C VAL A 66 5.38 1.81 -1.68
N ASN A 67 6.67 1.71 -1.33
CA ASN A 67 7.21 2.23 -0.08
C ASN A 67 8.38 3.19 -0.34
N MET A 68 8.26 4.41 0.19
CA MET A 68 9.24 5.50 0.08
C MET A 68 9.77 5.96 1.46
N ASP A 69 9.65 5.13 2.48
CA ASP A 69 10.15 5.44 3.83
C ASP A 69 11.65 5.17 3.91
N GLU A 70 12.44 6.23 3.79
CA GLU A 70 13.89 6.22 4.01
C GLU A 70 14.32 7.58 4.58
N GLY A 71 15.26 7.57 5.54
CA GLY A 71 15.61 8.77 6.31
C GLY A 71 16.32 9.86 5.49
N MET A 72 16.84 9.51 4.31
CA MET A 72 17.58 10.40 3.43
C MET A 72 16.75 10.95 2.25
N ILE A 73 15.47 10.60 2.13
CA ILE A 73 14.61 11.05 1.04
C ILE A 73 13.37 11.76 1.57
N ASP A 74 12.84 12.71 0.79
CA ASP A 74 11.51 13.24 1.03
C ASP A 74 10.47 12.18 0.61
N SER A 75 10.05 11.37 1.59
CA SER A 75 9.11 10.26 1.38
C SER A 75 7.80 10.71 0.74
N GLU A 76 7.28 11.88 1.10
CA GLU A 76 6.00 12.38 0.60
C GLU A 76 6.13 12.79 -0.88
N ALA A 77 7.16 13.59 -1.19
CA ALA A 77 7.42 14.02 -2.55
C ALA A 77 7.76 12.84 -3.48
N ALA A 78 8.56 11.88 -3.00
CA ALA A 78 8.93 10.69 -3.74
C ALA A 78 7.71 9.79 -4.03
N MET A 79 6.82 9.61 -3.03
CA MET A 79 5.57 8.86 -3.20
C MET A 79 4.69 9.50 -4.27
N VAL A 80 4.44 10.80 -4.17
CA VAL A 80 3.63 11.55 -5.15
C VAL A 80 4.24 11.45 -6.55
N LYS A 81 5.54 11.70 -6.69
CA LYS A 81 6.23 11.64 -7.98
C LYS A 81 6.12 10.25 -8.61
N PHE A 82 6.42 9.19 -7.86
CA PHE A 82 6.41 7.83 -8.40
C PHE A 82 5.01 7.35 -8.76
N LEU A 83 3.99 7.62 -7.91
CA LEU A 83 2.61 7.22 -8.22
C LEU A 83 2.05 7.92 -9.46
N ASN A 84 2.38 9.20 -9.66
CA ASN A 84 1.98 9.92 -10.88
C ASN A 84 2.65 9.35 -12.14
N LEU A 85 3.92 8.91 -12.04
CA LEU A 85 4.61 8.24 -13.13
C LEU A 85 4.03 6.84 -13.41
N MET A 86 3.70 6.06 -12.37
CA MET A 86 3.00 4.78 -12.52
C MET A 86 1.64 4.96 -13.22
N ALA A 87 0.93 6.04 -12.93
CA ALA A 87 -0.35 6.36 -13.58
C ALA A 87 -0.20 6.72 -15.07
N ALA A 88 0.99 7.18 -15.49
CA ALA A 88 1.28 7.50 -16.89
C ALA A 88 1.71 6.28 -17.72
N GLU A 89 2.02 5.14 -17.07
CA GLU A 89 2.41 3.91 -17.75
C GLU A 89 1.22 2.92 -17.84
N PRO A 90 0.66 2.65 -19.03
CA PRO A 90 -0.52 1.82 -19.21
C PRO A 90 -0.42 0.40 -18.63
N GLU A 91 0.72 -0.26 -18.75
CA GLU A 91 0.85 -1.64 -18.24
C GLU A 91 0.81 -1.69 -16.70
N ILE A 92 1.34 -0.66 -16.03
CA ILE A 92 1.36 -0.54 -14.57
C ILE A 92 0.01 -0.07 -14.05
N SER A 93 -0.52 1.01 -14.64
CA SER A 93 -1.73 1.69 -14.16
C SER A 93 -2.99 0.83 -14.21
N ARG A 94 -3.01 -0.26 -14.97
CA ARG A 94 -4.15 -1.20 -15.01
C ARG A 94 -4.43 -1.89 -13.67
N ILE A 95 -3.40 -2.15 -12.85
CA ILE A 95 -3.55 -2.85 -11.55
C ILE A 95 -3.53 -1.86 -10.37
N PRO A 96 -4.19 -2.19 -9.23
CA PRO A 96 -4.23 -1.33 -8.05
C PRO A 96 -2.85 -1.19 -7.38
N VAL A 97 -2.72 -0.11 -6.62
CA VAL A 97 -1.53 0.20 -5.83
C VAL A 97 -1.83 0.07 -4.33
N MET A 98 -0.90 -0.53 -3.60
CA MET A 98 -0.82 -0.49 -2.15
C MET A 98 0.18 0.61 -1.75
N VAL A 99 -0.31 1.65 -1.08
CA VAL A 99 0.51 2.77 -0.59
C VAL A 99 1.06 2.38 0.77
N ASP A 100 2.36 2.14 0.84
CA ASP A 100 3.06 1.66 2.03
C ASP A 100 3.91 2.76 2.69
N SER A 101 3.55 3.11 3.93
CA SER A 101 4.35 4.00 4.77
C SER A 101 3.94 3.89 6.24
N SER A 102 4.91 4.11 7.12
CA SER A 102 4.71 4.32 8.55
C SER A 102 4.16 5.72 8.89
N LYS A 103 4.14 6.64 7.91
CA LYS A 103 3.76 8.05 8.09
C LYS A 103 2.43 8.35 7.40
N TRP A 104 1.43 8.77 8.17
CA TRP A 104 0.09 9.03 7.64
C TRP A 104 0.05 10.09 6.53
N ASN A 105 0.89 11.13 6.62
CA ASN A 105 0.94 12.18 5.59
C ASN A 105 1.40 11.62 4.23
N VAL A 106 2.31 10.65 4.21
CA VAL A 106 2.77 9.98 2.97
C VAL A 106 1.65 9.10 2.40
N ILE A 107 0.96 8.33 3.25
CA ILE A 107 -0.22 7.55 2.84
C ILE A 107 -1.26 8.47 2.21
N GLU A 108 -1.61 9.56 2.89
CA GLU A 108 -2.65 10.48 2.44
C GLU A 108 -2.26 11.22 1.16
N ALA A 109 -1.00 11.61 1.01
CA ALA A 109 -0.48 12.17 -0.24
C ALA A 109 -0.60 11.15 -1.39
N GLY A 110 -0.24 9.89 -1.15
CA GLY A 110 -0.37 8.83 -2.15
C GLY A 110 -1.83 8.56 -2.54
N LEU A 111 -2.74 8.49 -1.57
CA LEU A 111 -4.18 8.31 -1.84
C LEU A 111 -4.77 9.43 -2.69
N LYS A 112 -4.31 10.68 -2.53
CA LYS A 112 -4.75 11.81 -3.37
C LYS A 112 -4.29 11.70 -4.82
N CYS A 113 -3.26 10.91 -5.11
CA CYS A 113 -2.76 10.67 -6.47
C CYS A 113 -3.47 9.51 -7.17
N LEU A 114 -4.07 8.57 -6.44
CA LEU A 114 -4.69 7.39 -7.03
C LEU A 114 -6.04 7.73 -7.66
N GLN A 115 -6.21 7.35 -8.93
CA GLN A 115 -7.52 7.41 -9.61
C GLN A 115 -8.41 6.22 -9.24
N GLY A 116 -7.82 5.02 -9.14
CA GLY A 116 -8.51 3.78 -8.81
C GLY A 116 -8.58 3.51 -7.30
N LYS A 117 -9.26 2.43 -6.92
CA LYS A 117 -9.34 1.99 -5.53
C LYS A 117 -8.08 1.22 -5.12
N GLY A 118 -7.14 1.93 -4.50
CA GLY A 118 -5.93 1.37 -3.90
C GLY A 118 -6.11 0.78 -2.50
N ILE A 119 -4.98 0.40 -1.90
CA ILE A 119 -4.89 -0.18 -0.56
C ILE A 119 -3.97 0.68 0.32
N VAL A 120 -4.37 0.96 1.55
CA VAL A 120 -3.52 1.57 2.55
C VAL A 120 -2.73 0.49 3.29
N ASN A 121 -1.41 0.61 3.29
CA ASN A 121 -0.50 -0.20 4.10
C ASN A 121 0.30 0.74 5.01
N SER A 122 -0.02 0.87 6.29
CA SER A 122 -1.13 0.27 7.02
C SER A 122 -1.59 1.20 8.14
N ILE A 123 -2.65 0.82 8.84
CA ILE A 123 -3.06 1.47 10.09
C ILE A 123 -2.98 0.47 11.25
N SER A 124 -2.93 0.96 12.48
CA SER A 124 -2.88 0.12 13.69
C SER A 124 -3.37 0.88 14.92
N MET A 125 -3.54 0.17 16.04
CA MET A 125 -3.85 0.79 17.33
C MET A 125 -2.60 1.18 18.13
N LYS A 126 -1.39 1.17 17.51
CA LYS A 126 -0.12 1.56 18.16
C LYS A 126 -0.19 2.92 18.85
N ALA A 127 -0.83 3.89 18.20
CA ALA A 127 -1.02 5.25 18.71
C ALA A 127 -2.35 5.42 19.47
N GLY A 128 -3.00 4.33 19.84
CA GLY A 128 -4.32 4.31 20.48
C GLY A 128 -5.50 4.25 19.50
N VAL A 129 -6.68 3.95 20.05
CA VAL A 129 -7.93 3.76 19.29
C VAL A 129 -8.41 5.04 18.61
N GLU A 130 -8.23 6.20 19.24
CA GLU A 130 -8.71 7.47 18.68
C GLU A 130 -8.04 7.77 17.34
N GLU A 131 -6.71 7.60 17.28
CA GLU A 131 -5.95 7.79 16.05
C GLU A 131 -6.27 6.73 15.00
N PHE A 132 -6.41 5.46 15.40
CA PHE A 132 -6.86 4.38 14.53
C PHE A 132 -8.21 4.70 13.88
N VAL A 133 -9.20 5.15 14.66
CA VAL A 133 -10.53 5.52 14.16
C VAL A 133 -10.47 6.75 13.26
N ARG A 134 -9.62 7.74 13.57
CA ARG A 134 -9.41 8.93 12.71
C ARG A 134 -8.89 8.50 11.35
N GLN A 135 -7.83 7.68 11.30
CA GLN A 135 -7.24 7.17 10.07
C GLN A 135 -8.24 6.29 9.30
N ALA A 136 -8.93 5.35 9.97
CA ALA A 136 -9.93 4.49 9.34
C ALA A 136 -11.10 5.29 8.70
N LYS A 137 -11.55 6.37 9.35
CA LYS A 137 -12.55 7.28 8.76
C LYS A 137 -12.04 7.98 7.50
N LEU A 138 -10.75 8.34 7.47
CA LEU A 138 -10.13 8.94 6.29
C LEU A 138 -9.97 7.90 5.17
N VAL A 139 -9.48 6.69 5.45
CA VAL A 139 -9.45 5.57 4.49
C VAL A 139 -10.84 5.38 3.85
N LYS A 140 -11.89 5.32 4.68
CA LYS A 140 -13.27 5.18 4.22
C LYS A 140 -13.72 6.36 3.34
N ARG A 141 -13.29 7.58 3.66
CA ARG A 141 -13.60 8.79 2.87
C ARG A 141 -12.90 8.78 1.51
N TYR A 142 -11.64 8.34 1.45
CA TYR A 142 -10.91 8.14 0.19
C TYR A 142 -11.41 6.91 -0.60
N GLY A 143 -12.19 6.03 0.03
CA GLY A 143 -12.74 4.85 -0.62
C GLY A 143 -11.72 3.71 -0.82
N ALA A 144 -10.57 3.77 -0.15
CA ALA A 144 -9.51 2.77 -0.24
C ALA A 144 -9.82 1.50 0.59
N ALA A 145 -9.18 0.39 0.24
CA ALA A 145 -9.03 -0.75 1.15
C ALA A 145 -7.89 -0.47 2.15
N VAL A 146 -7.76 -1.28 3.20
CA VAL A 146 -6.74 -1.07 4.23
C VAL A 146 -6.24 -2.36 4.85
N VAL A 147 -4.94 -2.42 5.07
CA VAL A 147 -4.27 -3.40 5.92
C VAL A 147 -4.29 -2.86 7.35
N VAL A 148 -4.77 -3.67 8.28
CA VAL A 148 -4.69 -3.39 9.72
C VAL A 148 -3.62 -4.28 10.34
N MET A 149 -2.58 -3.66 10.88
CA MET A 149 -1.53 -4.41 11.56
C MET A 149 -2.02 -4.91 12.92
N ALA A 150 -1.65 -6.14 13.28
CA ALA A 150 -1.80 -6.66 14.62
C ALA A 150 -0.78 -5.99 15.58
N PHE A 151 -0.96 -4.69 15.82
CA PHE A 151 -0.14 -3.84 16.67
C PHE A 151 -1.08 -2.90 17.43
N ASP A 152 -0.99 -2.91 18.76
CA ASP A 152 -1.77 -2.02 19.63
C ASP A 152 -0.87 -1.26 20.61
N GLU A 153 -1.46 -0.62 21.62
CA GLU A 153 -0.75 0.18 22.63
C GLU A 153 0.29 -0.61 23.44
N GLN A 154 0.19 -1.96 23.44
CA GLN A 154 1.10 -2.86 24.14
C GLN A 154 2.23 -3.39 23.23
N GLY A 155 2.25 -3.00 21.95
CA GLY A 155 3.27 -3.45 21.01
C GLY A 155 2.72 -4.34 19.90
N GLN A 156 3.65 -4.91 19.14
CA GLN A 156 3.37 -5.85 18.05
C GLN A 156 2.91 -7.20 18.61
N ALA A 157 1.90 -7.81 18.00
CA ALA A 157 1.47 -9.16 18.36
C ALA A 157 2.50 -10.22 17.93
N ASP A 158 3.16 -10.81 18.91
CA ASP A 158 4.11 -11.91 18.75
C ASP A 158 3.46 -13.29 18.97
N THR A 159 2.39 -13.38 19.77
CA THR A 159 1.63 -14.64 19.98
C THR A 159 0.37 -14.75 19.12
N PHE A 160 -0.11 -15.99 18.95
CA PHE A 160 -1.35 -16.28 18.21
C PHE A 160 -2.58 -15.62 18.85
N GLU A 161 -2.67 -15.70 20.18
CA GLU A 161 -3.77 -15.13 20.96
C GLU A 161 -3.81 -13.61 20.84
N ARG A 162 -2.63 -12.97 20.85
CA ARG A 162 -2.48 -11.53 20.64
C ARG A 162 -2.89 -11.11 19.24
N ARG A 163 -2.52 -11.86 18.20
CA ARG A 163 -2.96 -11.58 16.82
C ARG A 163 -4.48 -11.60 16.73
N ILE A 164 -5.13 -12.62 17.31
CA ILE A 164 -6.59 -12.73 17.32
C ILE A 164 -7.24 -11.58 18.10
N SER A 165 -6.72 -11.25 19.29
CA SER A 165 -7.36 -10.25 20.15
C SER A 165 -7.31 -8.85 19.53
N ILE A 166 -6.18 -8.47 18.93
CA ILE A 166 -6.03 -7.18 18.24
C ILE A 166 -6.93 -7.14 17.00
N CYS A 167 -6.89 -8.16 16.14
CA CYS A 167 -7.70 -8.18 14.91
C CYS A 167 -9.21 -8.23 15.17
N LYS A 168 -9.66 -8.76 16.32
CA LYS A 168 -11.08 -8.71 16.72
C LYS A 168 -11.51 -7.35 17.26
N ARG A 169 -10.59 -6.58 17.82
CA ARG A 169 -10.85 -5.26 18.42
C ARG A 169 -10.83 -4.15 17.38
N ALA A 170 -9.96 -4.26 16.38
CA ALA A 170 -9.83 -3.34 15.26
C ALA A 170 -11.05 -3.36 14.33
#